data_AF-A0A1F5QB91-F1
#
_entry.id   AF-A0A1F5QB91-F1
#
_cell.length_a   1.000
_cell.length_b   1.000
_cell.length_c   1.000
_cell.angle_alpha   90.00
_cell.angle_beta   90.00
_cell.angle_gamma   90.00
#
_symmetry.space_group_name_H-M   'P 1'
#
loop_
_entity.id
_entity.type
_entity.pdbx_description
1 polymer ?
#
loop_
_entity_poly.entity_id
_entity_poly.type
_entity_poly.pdbx_seq_one_letter_code
_entity_poly.pdbx_strand_id
1 'polypeptide(L)'
;MSTPADYKSLIEEIVSKQMDILGPEIAVRKAKNIGGLTLDETGKVTKLDETHSQEILQQLVDEYIALSGAIVKNILDPVFAKYPEIKLNLNK
;
A
#
# COMPACT_ATOMS: atom_id res chain seq x y z
N MET A 1 5.38 -11.84 -21.74
CA MET A 1 4.32 -12.22 -20.78
C MET A 1 4.98 -12.38 -19.44
N SER A 2 4.58 -11.62 -18.43
CA SER A 2 5.10 -11.80 -17.07
C SER A 2 4.60 -13.13 -16.51
N THR A 3 5.47 -13.87 -15.84
CA THR A 3 5.16 -15.13 -15.18
C THR A 3 4.58 -14.87 -13.78
N PRO A 4 3.84 -15.83 -13.19
CA PRO A 4 3.40 -15.72 -11.79
C PRO A 4 4.55 -15.46 -10.80
N ALA A 5 5.76 -15.95 -11.12
CA ALA A 5 6.96 -15.69 -10.32
C ALA A 5 7.42 -14.22 -10.37
N ASP A 6 7.18 -13.52 -11.48
CA ASP A 6 7.48 -12.10 -11.61
C ASP A 6 6.56 -11.26 -10.72
N TYR A 7 5.26 -11.56 -10.69
CA TYR A 7 4.30 -10.88 -9.81
C TYR A 7 4.63 -11.08 -8.34
N LYS A 8 4.97 -12.32 -7.96
CA LYS A 8 5.36 -12.64 -6.60
C LYS A 8 6.58 -11.82 -6.16
N SER A 9 7.64 -11.83 -6.98
CA SER A 9 8.88 -11.13 -6.68
C SER A 9 8.67 -9.62 -6.58
N LEU A 10 7.85 -9.07 -7.48
CA LEU A 10 7.52 -7.64 -7.47
C LEU A 10 6.70 -7.25 -6.23
N ILE A 11 5.73 -8.06 -5.83
CA ILE A 11 4.96 -7.84 -4.59
C ILE A 11 5.89 -7.85 -3.38
N GLU A 12 6.78 -8.84 -3.27
CA GLU A 12 7.75 -8.93 -2.17
C GLU A 12 8.68 -7.71 -2.13
N GLU A 13 9.16 -7.26 -3.28
CA GLU A 13 10.01 -6.06 -3.38
C GLU A 13 9.26 -4.79 -2.96
N ILE A 14 8.02 -4.60 -3.43
CA ILE A 14 7.18 -3.46 -3.06
C ILE A 14 6.92 -3.46 -1.55
N VAL A 15 6.51 -4.60 -0.99
CA VAL A 15 6.26 -4.71 0.46
C VAL A 15 7.52 -4.37 1.23
N SER A 16 8.68 -4.92 0.83
CA SER A 16 9.97 -4.62 1.45
C SER A 16 10.29 -3.12 1.44
N LYS A 17 10.12 -2.44 0.29
CA LYS A 17 10.30 -0.98 0.21
C LYS A 17 9.32 -0.21 1.11
N GLN A 18 8.09 -0.68 1.23
CA GLN A 18 7.10 -0.06 2.12
C GLN A 18 7.41 -0.31 3.61
N MET A 19 8.05 -1.42 3.95
CA MET A 19 8.52 -1.68 5.33
C MET A 19 9.58 -0.66 5.75
N ASP A 20 10.48 -0.25 4.83
CA ASP A 20 11.48 0.80 5.10
C ASP A 20 10.84 2.18 5.37
N ILE A 21 9.70 2.46 4.73
CA ILE A 21 9.04 3.79 4.77
C ILE A 21 8.02 3.87 5.91
N LEU A 22 7.15 2.86 6.03
CA LEU A 22 6.00 2.84 6.94
C LEU A 22 6.27 2.03 8.21
N GLY A 23 7.37 1.29 8.23
CA GLY A 23 7.66 0.29 9.25
C GLY A 23 7.12 -1.11 8.90
N PRO A 24 7.77 -2.17 9.41
CA PRO A 24 7.49 -3.55 9.02
C PRO A 24 6.05 -3.98 9.30
N GLU A 25 5.53 -3.58 10.46
CA GLU A 25 4.21 -3.99 10.90
C GLU A 25 3.09 -3.42 10.02
N ILE A 26 3.17 -2.12 9.67
CA ILE A 26 2.13 -1.44 8.89
C ILE A 26 2.12 -1.97 7.46
N ALA A 27 3.30 -2.08 6.84
CA ALA A 27 3.42 -2.55 5.46
C ALA A 27 2.86 -3.97 5.30
N VAL A 28 3.30 -4.91 6.14
CA VAL A 28 2.82 -6.29 6.09
C VAL A 28 1.33 -6.38 6.39
N ARG A 29 0.84 -5.65 7.39
CA ARG A 29 -0.59 -5.65 7.75
C ARG A 29 -1.46 -5.15 6.60
N LYS A 30 -1.03 -4.10 5.90
CA LYS A 30 -1.76 -3.55 4.75
C LYS A 30 -1.80 -4.51 3.57
N ALA A 31 -0.66 -5.09 3.24
CA ALA A 31 -0.57 -6.08 2.17
C ALA A 31 -1.40 -7.36 2.47
N LYS A 32 -1.52 -7.76 3.75
CA LYS A 32 -2.37 -8.89 4.17
C LYS A 32 -3.87 -8.66 4.00
N ASN A 33 -4.33 -7.42 3.81
CA ASN A 33 -5.74 -7.13 3.55
C ASN A 33 -6.15 -7.42 2.09
N ILE A 34 -5.17 -7.64 1.20
CA ILE A 34 -5.45 -7.90 -0.21
C ILE A 34 -5.93 -9.35 -0.37
N GLY A 35 -7.14 -9.52 -0.89
CA GLY A 35 -7.72 -10.83 -1.16
C GLY A 35 -6.87 -11.61 -2.17
N GLY A 36 -6.67 -12.91 -1.92
CA GLY A 36 -5.84 -13.76 -2.80
C GLY A 36 -4.33 -13.62 -2.59
N LEU A 37 -3.88 -12.78 -1.65
CA LEU A 37 -2.48 -12.65 -1.25
C LEU A 37 -2.29 -13.15 0.19
N THR A 38 -1.26 -13.96 0.43
CA THR A 38 -0.85 -14.36 1.78
C THR A 38 0.63 -14.11 1.96
N LEU A 39 0.97 -13.38 3.02
CA LEU A 39 2.33 -13.01 3.38
C LEU A 39 2.67 -13.51 4.79
N ASP A 40 3.92 -13.82 5.03
CA ASP A 40 4.44 -13.99 6.39
C ASP A 40 4.75 -12.63 7.05
N GLU A 41 5.27 -12.66 8.28
CA GLU A 41 5.63 -11.45 9.04
C GLU A 41 6.85 -10.71 8.48
N THR A 42 7.63 -11.36 7.61
CA THR A 42 8.80 -10.78 6.96
C THR A 42 8.46 -10.12 5.62
N GLY A 43 7.20 -10.15 5.21
CA GLY A 43 6.75 -9.62 3.92
C GLY A 43 6.97 -10.58 2.74
N LYS A 44 7.31 -11.84 3.01
CA LYS A 44 7.48 -12.85 1.96
C LYS A 44 6.14 -13.47 1.58
N VAL A 45 5.91 -13.66 0.28
CA VAL A 45 4.66 -14.21 -0.24
C VAL A 45 4.66 -15.73 -0.07
N THR A 46 3.71 -16.22 0.71
CA THR A 46 3.51 -17.65 0.96
C THR A 46 2.46 -18.25 0.02
N LYS A 47 1.45 -17.46 -0.39
CA LYS A 47 0.46 -17.83 -1.41
C LYS A 47 0.04 -16.61 -2.22
N LEU A 48 -0.22 -16.83 -3.50
CA LEU A 48 -0.75 -15.86 -4.45
C LEU A 48 -1.75 -16.58 -5.37
N ASP A 49 -2.94 -16.02 -5.58
CA ASP A 49 -3.85 -16.49 -6.61
C ASP A 49 -3.31 -16.10 -7.99
N GLU A 50 -2.75 -17.10 -8.69
CA GLU A 50 -2.07 -16.89 -9.97
C GLU A 50 -3.01 -16.35 -11.05
N THR A 51 -4.30 -16.69 -10.99
CA THR A 51 -5.30 -16.29 -11.99
C THR A 51 -5.56 -14.78 -11.97
N HIS A 52 -5.45 -14.15 -10.80
CA HIS A 52 -5.75 -12.73 -10.56
C HIS A 52 -4.51 -11.92 -10.13
N SER A 53 -3.30 -12.44 -10.41
CA SER A 53 -2.03 -11.84 -9.95
C SER A 53 -1.88 -10.35 -10.24
N GLN A 54 -2.32 -9.91 -11.42
CA GLN A 54 -2.22 -8.51 -11.81
C GLN A 54 -3.19 -7.62 -11.04
N GLU A 55 -4.41 -8.08 -10.79
CA GLU A 55 -5.41 -7.36 -9.99
C GLU A 55 -4.95 -7.25 -8.53
N ILE A 56 -4.37 -8.32 -7.99
CA ILE A 56 -3.80 -8.33 -6.63
C ILE A 56 -2.67 -7.31 -6.51
N LEU A 57 -1.74 -7.27 -7.47
CA LEU A 57 -0.66 -6.28 -7.48
C LEU A 57 -1.23 -4.85 -7.56
N GLN A 58 -2.24 -4.62 -8.40
CA GLN A 58 -2.88 -3.31 -8.52
C GLN A 58 -3.51 -2.89 -7.18
N GLN A 59 -4.29 -3.76 -6.55
CA GLN A 59 -4.91 -3.50 -5.26
C GLN A 59 -3.88 -3.20 -4.16
N LEU A 60 -2.75 -3.93 -4.16
CA LEU A 60 -1.64 -3.68 -3.23
C LEU A 60 -1.10 -2.25 -3.40
N VAL A 61 -0.84 -1.83 -4.64
CA VAL A 61 -0.32 -0.49 -4.95
C VAL A 61 -1.34 0.58 -4.53
N ASP A 62 -2.62 0.38 -4.87
CA ASP A 62 -3.69 1.33 -4.55
C ASP A 62 -3.84 1.51 -3.03
N GLU A 63 -3.76 0.42 -2.25
CA GLU A 63 -3.84 0.46 -0.80
C GLU A 63 -2.69 1.28 -0.18
N TYR A 64 -1.48 1.18 -0.72
CA TYR A 64 -0.34 1.99 -0.26
C TYR A 64 -0.45 3.47 -0.67
N ILE A 65 -0.95 3.76 -1.88
CA ILE A 65 -1.21 5.14 -2.32
C ILE A 65 -2.29 5.78 -1.44
N ALA A 66 -3.39 5.06 -1.19
CA ALA A 66 -4.48 5.53 -0.35
C ALA A 66 -4.00 5.82 1.08
N LEU A 67 -3.18 4.93 1.66
CA LEU A 67 -2.57 5.15 2.96
C LEU A 67 -1.68 6.40 2.98
N SER A 68 -0.85 6.59 1.96
CA SER A 68 0.03 7.76 1.84
C SER A 68 -0.78 9.06 1.79
N GLY A 69 -1.87 9.07 1.02
CA GLY A 69 -2.80 10.20 0.97
C GLY A 69 -3.45 10.48 2.34
N ALA A 70 -3.86 9.44 3.06
CA ALA A 70 -4.43 9.57 4.40
C ALA A 70 -3.42 10.10 5.43
N ILE A 71 -2.15 9.67 5.36
CA ILE A 71 -1.08 10.17 6.22
C ILE A 71 -0.87 11.67 5.99
N VAL A 72 -0.71 12.07 4.73
CA VAL A 72 -0.54 13.49 4.37
C VAL A 72 -1.73 14.31 4.84
N LYS A 73 -2.96 13.83 4.59
CA LYS A 73 -4.18 14.51 5.01
C LYS A 73 -4.23 14.69 6.52
N ASN A 74 -4.00 13.65 7.31
CA ASN A 74 -4.03 13.70 8.77
C ASN A 74 -2.98 14.67 9.36
N ILE A 75 -1.83 14.83 8.70
CA ILE A 75 -0.79 15.79 9.11
C ILE A 75 -1.21 17.22 8.76
N LEU A 76 -1.81 17.43 7.60
CA LEU A 76 -2.17 18.76 7.11
C LEU A 76 -3.47 19.30 7.70
N ASP A 77 -4.45 18.46 8.04
CA ASP A 77 -5.71 18.85 8.67
C ASP A 77 -5.54 19.81 9.87
N PRO A 78 -4.70 19.50 10.89
CA PRO A 78 -4.46 20.43 12.01
C PRO A 78 -3.68 21.69 11.61
N VAL A 79 -2.90 21.64 10.53
CA VAL A 79 -2.20 22.82 10.00
C VAL A 79 -3.20 23.77 9.35
N PHE A 80 -4.10 23.26 8.53
CA PHE A 80 -5.16 24.05 7.90
C PHE A 80 -6.16 24.60 8.91
N ALA A 81 -6.43 23.87 9.99
CA ALA A 81 -7.27 24.36 11.09
C ALA A 81 -6.73 25.66 11.72
N LYS A 82 -5.42 25.97 11.59
CA LYS A 82 -4.82 27.23 12.05
C LYS A 82 -5.09 28.41 11.11
N TYR A 83 -5.51 28.17 9.87
CA TYR A 83 -5.74 29.18 8.83
C TYR A 83 -7.15 29.05 8.21
N PRO A 84 -8.23 29.22 9.00
CA PRO A 84 -9.60 28.89 8.58
C PRO A 84 -10.15 29.79 7.45
N GLU A 85 -9.52 30.93 7.20
CA GLU A 85 -9.88 31.86 6.12
C GLU A 85 -9.38 31.41 4.73
N ILE A 86 -8.43 30.46 4.66
CA ILE A 86 -7.87 29.95 3.41
C ILE A 86 -8.68 28.74 2.94
N LYS A 87 -9.43 28.88 1.85
CA LYS A 87 -10.19 27.78 1.23
C LYS A 87 -9.31 26.96 0.29
N LEU A 88 -8.86 25.79 0.75
CA LEU A 88 -8.17 24.80 -0.08
C LEU A 88 -9.16 23.76 -0.66
N ASN A 89 -9.04 23.47 -1.96
CA ASN A 89 -9.73 22.35 -2.60
C ASN A 89 -8.77 21.16 -2.68
N LEU A 90 -9.03 20.09 -1.92
CA LEU A 90 -8.21 18.88 -1.86
C LEU A 90 -8.76 17.72 -2.70
N ASN A 91 -9.74 17.96 -3.57
CA ASN A 91 -10.31 16.93 -4.44
C ASN A 91 -9.57 16.87 -5.77
N LYS A 92 -8.71 15.86 -5.93
CA LYS A 92 -8.41 15.23 -7.21
C LYS A 92 -8.23 13.74 -7.02
#